data_AF-A0A5Q0BKG3-F1
#
_entry.id   AF-A0A5Q0BKG3-F1
#
_cell.length_a   1.000
_cell.length_b   1.000
_cell.length_c   1.000
_cell.angle_alpha   90.00
_cell.angle_beta   90.00
_cell.angle_gamma   90.00
#
_symmetry.space_group_name_H-M   'P 1'
#
loop_
_entity.id
_entity.type
_entity.pdbx_description
1 polymer ?
#
loop_
_entity_poly.entity_id
_entity_poly.type
_entity_poly.pdbx_seq_one_letter_code
_entity_poly.pdbx_strand_id
1 'polypeptide(L)' 'MLRLYFIQQWSGFPDEGTEDALYDIPILCRFAGIDLTHERVPDAATLLTFRHLLEEHKLAAVMLERIHALLEAKGL' A
#
# COMPACT_ATOMS: atom_id res chain seq x y z
N MET A 1 -5.40 -3.83 -2.30
CA MET A 1 -4.13 -3.57 -3.02
C MET A 1 -3.63 -2.12 -2.89
N LEU A 2 -4.34 -1.09 -3.37
CA LEU A 2 -3.80 0.30 -3.31
C LEU A 2 -3.43 0.80 -1.90
N ARG A 3 -4.23 0.45 -0.88
CA ARG A 3 -3.90 0.77 0.52
C ARG A 3 -2.61 0.09 1.00
N LEU A 4 -2.35 -1.15 0.55
CA LEU A 4 -1.11 -1.87 0.86
C LEU A 4 0.09 -1.22 0.19
N TYR A 5 -0.08 -0.79 -1.06
CA TYR A 5 0.95 -0.01 -1.75
C TYR A 5 1.29 1.29 -0.99
N PHE A 6 0.29 2.00 -0.45
CA PHE A 6 0.57 3.18 0.38
C PHE A 6 1.26 2.84 1.71
N ILE A 7 0.85 1.77 2.39
CA ILE A 7 1.55 1.28 3.59
C ILE A 7 3.03 1.01 3.25
N GLN A 8 3.27 0.28 2.15
CA GLN A 8 4.61 -0.03 1.68
C GLN A 8 5.45 1.24 1.44
N GLN A 9 4.90 2.23 0.70
CA GLN A 9 5.59 3.46 0.34
C GLN A 9 5.85 4.40 1.53
N TRP A 10 4.88 4.58 2.43
CA TRP A 10 5.01 5.49 3.57
C TRP A 10 5.91 4.94 4.67
N SER A 11 5.92 3.62 4.84
CA SER A 11 6.75 2.95 5.84
C SER A 11 8.14 2.56 5.31
N GLY A 12 8.34 2.59 3.99
CA GLY A 12 9.59 2.14 3.36
C GLY A 12 9.82 0.64 3.48
N PHE A 13 8.74 -0.15 3.59
CA PHE A 13 8.84 -1.60 3.73
C PHE A 13 9.14 -2.27 2.38
N PRO A 14 9.93 -3.37 2.36
CA PRO A 14 9.94 -4.28 1.22
C PRO A 14 8.61 -5.03 1.11
N ASP A 15 8.40 -5.80 0.03
CA ASP A 15 7.19 -6.61 -0.15
C ASP A 15 6.97 -7.59 1.01
N GLU A 16 8.00 -8.36 1.35
CA GLU A 16 7.97 -9.31 2.48
C GLU A 16 7.70 -8.59 3.81
N GLY A 17 8.37 -7.46 4.05
CA GLY A 17 8.15 -6.67 5.26
C GLY A 17 6.74 -6.05 5.34
N THR A 18 6.09 -5.81 4.20
CA THR A 18 4.70 -5.33 4.16
C THR A 18 3.73 -6.46 4.50
N GLU A 19 3.99 -7.67 4.02
CA GLU A 19 3.23 -8.87 4.38
C GLU A 19 3.31 -9.14 5.89
N ASP A 20 4.54 -9.19 6.44
CA ASP A 20 4.78 -9.42 7.87
C ASP A 20 4.11 -8.34 8.73
N ALA A 21 4.25 -7.07 8.34
CA ALA A 21 3.66 -5.95 9.08
C ALA A 21 2.12 -6.01 9.17
N LEU A 22 1.44 -6.65 8.22
CA LEU A 22 -0.02 -6.81 8.27
C LEU A 22 -0.46 -7.87 9.29
N TYR A 23 0.37 -8.87 9.55
CA TYR A 23 0.14 -9.82 10.65
C TYR A 23 0.53 -9.21 12.00
N ASP A 24 1.64 -8.47 12.05
CA ASP A 24 2.21 -7.98 13.31
C ASP A 24 1.57 -6.68 13.82
N ILE A 25 1.04 -5.85 12.92
CA ILE A 25 0.53 -4.52 13.24
C ILE A 25 -0.97 -4.42 12.91
N PRO A 26 -1.87 -4.71 13.89
CA PRO A 26 -3.31 -4.78 13.65
C PRO A 26 -3.93 -3.51 13.03
N ILE A 27 -3.35 -2.33 13.29
CA ILE A 27 -3.83 -1.08 12.71
C ILE A 27 -3.56 -0.98 11.21
N LEU A 28 -2.46 -1.56 10.72
CA LEU A 28 -2.16 -1.63 9.28
C LEU A 28 -3.11 -2.59 8.58
N CYS A 29 -3.39 -3.75 9.20
CA CYS A 29 -4.38 -4.70 8.70
C CYS A 29 -5.78 -4.08 8.61
N ARG A 30 -6.20 -3.39 9.67
CA ARG A 30 -7.49 -2.67 9.70
C ARG A 30 -7.54 -1.55 8.66
N PHE A 31 -6.46 -0.79 8.51
CA PHE A 31 -6.37 0.26 7.49
C PHE A 31 -6.48 -0.33 6.07
N ALA A 32 -5.78 -1.45 5.81
CA ALA A 32 -5.86 -2.20 4.57
C ALA A 32 -7.29 -2.72 4.29
N GLY A 33 -8.13 -2.82 5.33
CA GLY A 33 -9.48 -3.36 5.24
C GLY A 33 -9.50 -4.88 5.17
N ILE A 34 -8.42 -5.53 5.65
CA ILE A 34 -8.27 -6.99 5.63
C ILE A 34 -8.88 -7.58 6.90
N ASP A 35 -9.79 -8.53 6.72
CA ASP A 35 -10.33 -9.33 7.82
C ASP A 35 -9.62 -10.68 7.90
N LEU A 36 -8.63 -10.79 8.80
CA LEU A 36 -7.83 -12.00 9.00
C LEU A 36 -8.65 -13.23 9.43
N THR A 37 -9.92 -13.06 9.83
CA THR A 37 -10.79 -14.20 10.14
C THR A 37 -11.42 -14.84 8.91
N HIS A 38 -11.50 -14.11 7.79
CA HIS A 38 -12.16 -14.55 6.56
C HIS A 38 -11.21 -14.62 5.35
N GLU A 39 -10.09 -13.90 5.38
CA GLU A 39 -9.13 -13.84 4.27
C GLU A 39 -7.69 -13.78 4.77
N ARG A 40 -6.75 -14.12 3.88
CA ARG A 40 -5.31 -14.00 4.14
C ARG A 40 -4.78 -12.69 3.58
N VAL A 41 -3.70 -12.20 4.19
CA VAL A 41 -2.93 -11.10 3.63
C VAL A 41 -2.35 -11.50 2.26
N PRO A 42 -2.34 -10.60 1.26
CA PRO A 42 -1.61 -10.84 0.01
C PRO A 42 -0.13 -11.08 0.27
N ASP A 43 0.42 -12.14 -0.30
CA ASP A 43 1.83 -12.45 -0.17
C ASP A 43 2.73 -11.44 -0.89
N ALA A 44 4.02 -11.48 -0.56
CA ALA A 44 5.04 -10.60 -1.14
C ALA A 44 5.04 -10.64 -2.69
N ALA A 45 4.81 -11.80 -3.30
CA ALA A 45 4.75 -11.95 -4.75
C ALA A 45 3.53 -11.24 -5.37
N THR A 46 2.39 -11.27 -4.69
CA THR A 46 1.17 -10.55 -5.08
C THR A 46 1.36 -9.04 -4.97
N LEU A 47 2.05 -8.57 -3.91
CA LEU A 47 2.41 -7.16 -3.75
C LEU A 47 3.38 -6.69 -4.84
N LEU A 48 4.42 -7.48 -5.13
CA LEU A 48 5.37 -7.23 -6.21
C LEU A 48 4.68 -7.10 -7.57
N THR A 49 3.80 -8.05 -7.89
CA THR A 49 3.03 -8.05 -9.15
C THR A 49 2.17 -6.79 -9.27
N PHE A 50 1.52 -6.39 -8.18
CA PHE A 50 0.71 -5.17 -8.16
C PHE A 50 1.57 -3.92 -8.34
N ARG A 51 2.76 -3.85 -7.73
CA ARG A 51 3.69 -2.74 -7.94
C ARG A 51 4.11 -2.63 -9.39
N HIS A 52 4.49 -3.74 -10.03
CA HIS A 52 4.84 -3.75 -11.45
C HIS A 52 3.69 -3.29 -12.35
N LEU A 53 2.44 -3.66 -12.03
CA LEU A 53 1.28 -3.16 -12.75
C LEU A 53 1.15 -1.62 -12.66
N LEU A 54 1.41 -1.04 -11.48
CA LEU A 54 1.41 0.41 -11.31
C LEU A 54 2.55 1.10 -12.06
N GLU A 55 3.73 0.48 -12.08
CA GLU A 55 4.91 0.97 -12.80
C GLU A 55 4.70 0.95 -14.32
N GLU A 56 4.17 -0.15 -14.85
CA GLU A 56 3.85 -0.32 -16.28
C GLU A 56 2.93 0.81 -16.78
N HIS A 57 1.92 1.14 -15.98
CA HIS A 57 0.97 2.20 -16.31
C HIS A 57 1.38 3.60 -15.82
N LYS A 58 2.59 3.74 -15.23
CA LYS A 58 3.12 5.00 -14.68
C LYS A 58 2.17 5.67 -13.67
N LEU A 59 1.39 4.87 -12.96
CA LEU A 59 0.34 5.35 -12.06
C LEU A 59 0.88 5.88 -10.74
N ALA A 60 2.04 5.40 -10.29
CA ALA A 60 2.66 5.84 -9.04
C ALA A 60 2.90 7.36 -9.03
N ALA A 61 3.51 7.91 -10.10
CA ALA A 61 3.78 9.34 -10.22
C ALA A 61 2.49 10.17 -10.28
N VAL A 62 1.51 9.73 -11.08
CA VAL A 62 0.21 10.41 -11.22
C VAL A 62 -0.54 10.46 -9.88
N MET A 63 -0.51 9.37 -9.13
CA MET A 63 -1.13 9.32 -7.79
C MET A 63 -0.42 10.25 -6.82
N LEU A 64 0.92 10.27 -6.82
CA LEU A 64 1.69 11.14 -5.94
C LEU A 64 1.42 12.63 -6.22
N GLU A 65 1.42 13.04 -7.49
CA GLU A 65 1.05 14.40 -7.90
C GLU A 65 -0.34 14.77 -7.42
N ARG A 66 -1.31 13.85 -7.55
CA ARG A 66 -2.67 14.09 -7.07
C ARG A 66 -2.74 14.21 -5.55
N ILE A 67 -1.99 13.39 -4.82
CA ILE A 67 -1.90 13.47 -3.35
C ILE A 67 -1.29 14.81 -2.95
N HIS A 68 -0.19 15.24 -3.56
CA HIS A 68 0.43 16.53 -3.28
C HIS A 68 -0.54 17.69 -3.54
N ALA A 69 -1.22 17.71 -4.68
CA ALA A 69 -2.21 18.75 -4.97
C ALA A 69 -3.36 18.79 -3.94
N LEU A 70 -3.77 17.63 -3.42
CA LEU A 70 -4.79 17.54 -2.37
C LEU A 70 -4.28 18.03 -1.00
N LEU A 71 -3.01 17.78 -0.68
CA LEU A 71 -2.37 18.25 0.54
C LEU A 71 -2.16 19.77 0.50
N GLU A 72 -1.63 20.29 -0.60
CA GLU A 72 -1.46 21.73 -0.84
C GLU A 72 -2.80 22.48 -0.73
N ALA A 73 -3.87 21.93 -1.33
CA ALA A 73 -5.21 22.52 -1.22
C ALA A 73 -5.76 22.55 0.21
N LYS A 74 -5.23 21.70 1.10
CA LYS A 74 -5.56 21.66 2.53
C LYS A 74 -4.57 22.44 3.40
N GLY A 75 -3.53 23.03 2.82
CA GLY A 75 -2.47 23.73 3.53
C GLY A 75 -1.56 22.82 4.35
N LEU A 76 -1.41 21.55 3.92
CA LEU A 76 -0.53 20.55 4.52
C LEU A 76 0.70 20.32 3.63
#